data_AF-A0A7W5X5V0-F1
#
_entry.id   AF-A0A7W5X5V0-F1
#
_cell.length_a   1.000
_cell.length_b   1.000
_cell.length_c   1.000
_cell.angle_alpha   90.00
_cell.angle_beta   90.00
_cell.angle_gamma   90.00
#
_symmetry.space_group_name_H-M   'P 1'
#
loop_
_entity.id
_entity.type
_entity.pdbx_description
1 polymer ?
#
loop_
_entity_poly.entity_id
_entity_poly.type
_entity_poly.pdbx_seq_one_letter_code
_entity_poly.pdbx_strand_id
1 'polypeptide(L)'
;MAQTTDKPSPADIITNTIIDKLESGVRPWVKPWRPGLGGRPLRATGDPYRGINCFWLWLCAESAGYNSRTWMTYKQAVRRESRMKGVVSMT
;
A
#
# COMPACT_ATOMS: atom_id res chain seq x y z
N MET A 1 -17.59 -9.66 27.52
CA MET A 1 -16.62 -9.34 26.46
C MET A 1 -16.83 -7.90 26.06
N ALA A 2 -16.03 -6.96 26.59
CA ALA A 2 -16.25 -5.53 26.42
C ALA A 2 -15.96 -5.11 24.97
N GLN A 3 -16.98 -4.62 24.26
CA GLN A 3 -16.81 -3.93 22.98
C GLN A 3 -16.52 -2.46 23.29
N THR A 4 -15.26 -2.06 23.25
CA THR A 4 -14.87 -0.66 23.28
C THR A 4 -15.19 -0.03 21.93
N THR A 5 -16.20 0.85 21.90
CA THR A 5 -16.50 1.74 20.79
C THR A 5 -15.38 2.78 20.67
N ASP A 6 -14.34 2.47 19.92
CA ASP A 6 -13.26 3.38 19.55
C ASP A 6 -13.27 3.53 18.02
N LYS A 7 -12.72 4.63 17.50
CA LYS A 7 -12.69 4.86 16.04
C LYS A 7 -12.07 3.62 15.37
N PRO A 8 -12.59 3.15 14.22
CA PRO A 8 -12.11 1.92 13.61
C PRO A 8 -10.60 2.03 13.44
N SER A 9 -9.86 1.20 14.19
CA SER A 9 -8.42 1.25 14.14
C SER A 9 -7.98 0.77 12.75
N PRO A 10 -6.80 1.20 12.25
CA PRO A 10 -6.30 0.69 10.99
C PRO A 10 -6.22 -0.85 10.98
N ALA A 11 -5.99 -1.48 12.13
CA ALA A 11 -5.96 -2.93 12.26
C ALA A 11 -7.35 -3.55 12.05
N ASP A 12 -8.41 -2.93 12.58
CA ASP A 12 -9.79 -3.42 12.41
C ASP A 12 -10.23 -3.33 10.95
N ILE A 13 -9.89 -2.23 10.27
CA ILE A 13 -10.18 -2.03 8.84
C ILE A 13 -9.49 -3.11 7.99
N ILE A 14 -8.20 -3.36 8.26
CA ILE A 14 -7.43 -4.40 7.56
C ILE A 14 -8.05 -5.77 7.81
N THR A 15 -8.43 -6.06 9.07
CA THR A 15 -9.00 -7.35 9.47
C THR A 15 -10.35 -7.59 8.80
N ASN A 16 -11.25 -6.62 8.83
CA ASN A 16 -12.56 -6.72 8.18
C ASN A 16 -12.41 -6.94 6.67
N THR A 17 -11.51 -6.21 6.03
CA THR A 17 -11.25 -6.38 4.59
C THR A 17 -10.70 -7.78 4.27
N ILE A 18 -9.90 -8.37 5.17
CA ILE A 18 -9.40 -9.74 5.02
C ILE A 18 -10.56 -10.73 5.15
N ILE A 19 -11.46 -10.53 6.11
CA ILE A 19 -12.66 -11.36 6.31
C ILE A 19 -13.54 -11.31 5.06
N ASP A 20 -13.88 -10.14 4.55
CA ASP A 20 -14.70 -9.98 3.34
C ASP A 20 -14.10 -10.73 2.13
N LYS A 21 -12.78 -10.67 1.96
CA LYS A 21 -12.10 -11.41 0.89
C LYS A 21 -12.12 -12.91 1.11
N LEU A 22 -12.02 -13.38 2.34
CA LEU A 22 -12.15 -14.80 2.65
C LEU A 22 -13.56 -15.31 2.38
N GLU A 23 -14.59 -14.53 2.69
CA GLU A 23 -15.99 -14.84 2.39
C GLU A 23 -16.26 -14.90 0.88
N SER A 24 -15.58 -14.06 0.10
CA SER A 24 -15.61 -14.14 -1.38
C SER A 24 -14.93 -15.40 -1.96
N GLY A 25 -14.42 -16.30 -1.11
CA GLY A 25 -13.75 -17.53 -1.50
C GLY A 25 -12.31 -17.34 -1.98
N VAL A 26 -11.78 -16.12 -1.90
CA VAL A 26 -10.42 -15.79 -2.35
C VAL A 26 -9.51 -15.84 -1.14
N ARG A 27 -8.65 -16.86 -1.06
CA ARG A 27 -7.55 -16.90 -0.07
C ARG A 27 -6.56 -15.78 -0.37
N PRO A 28 -6.52 -14.70 0.42
CA PRO A 28 -5.83 -13.49 0.01
C PRO A 28 -4.31 -13.72 -0.07
N TRP A 29 -3.73 -14.49 0.85
CA TRP A 29 -2.30 -14.80 0.88
C TRP A 29 -1.81 -15.77 -0.21
N VAL A 30 -2.72 -16.39 -0.98
CA VAL A 30 -2.39 -17.37 -2.03
C VAL A 30 -2.47 -16.77 -3.44
N LYS A 31 -2.99 -15.54 -3.58
CA LYS A 31 -3.17 -14.91 -4.90
C LYS A 31 -1.80 -14.64 -5.56
N PRO A 32 -1.59 -14.98 -6.84
CA PRO A 32 -0.44 -14.47 -7.59
C PRO A 32 -0.69 -12.98 -7.83
N TRP A 33 -0.21 -12.14 -6.91
CA TRP A 33 -0.49 -10.70 -6.84
C TRP A 33 -0.16 -9.91 -8.11
N ARG A 34 0.61 -10.48 -9.04
CA ARG A 34 0.52 -10.33 -10.51
C ARG A 34 1.75 -11.00 -11.15
N PRO A 35 1.59 -11.85 -12.18
CA PRO A 35 2.70 -12.23 -13.05
C PRO A 35 3.06 -11.04 -13.96
N GLY A 36 4.34 -10.66 -14.02
CA GLY A 36 4.85 -9.59 -14.90
C GLY A 36 5.30 -8.31 -14.20
N LEU A 37 4.64 -7.91 -13.10
CA LEU A 37 5.11 -6.85 -12.20
C LEU A 37 5.51 -7.42 -10.81
N GLY A 38 5.89 -8.69 -10.77
CA GLY A 38 6.20 -9.47 -9.57
C GLY A 38 7.31 -8.86 -8.72
N GLY A 39 6.93 -8.29 -7.59
CA GLY A 39 7.85 -7.85 -6.54
C GLY A 39 7.12 -7.27 -5.35
N ARG A 40 7.83 -7.19 -4.22
CA ARG A 40 7.32 -6.53 -3.02
C ARG A 40 7.09 -5.04 -3.33
N PRO A 41 6.02 -4.42 -2.81
CA PRO A 41 5.86 -2.98 -2.87
C PRO A 41 7.12 -2.31 -2.34
N LEU A 42 7.56 -1.25 -3.01
CA LEU A 42 8.75 -0.49 -2.64
C LEU A 42 8.35 0.84 -2.03
N ARG A 43 9.11 1.30 -1.04
CA ARG A 43 9.05 2.67 -0.54
C ARG A 43 9.62 3.63 -1.57
N ALA A 44 9.31 4.92 -1.41
CA ALA A 44 9.93 6.00 -2.17
C ALA A 44 11.48 6.01 -2.11
N THR A 45 12.07 5.37 -1.10
CA THR A 45 13.52 5.18 -0.91
C THR A 45 14.09 4.00 -1.68
N GLY A 46 13.25 3.11 -2.23
CA GLY A 46 13.66 1.87 -2.89
C GLY A 46 13.61 0.63 -1.99
N ASP A 47 13.42 0.79 -0.68
CA ASP A 47 13.34 -0.33 0.25
C ASP A 47 12.02 -1.11 0.12
N PRO A 48 12.06 -2.45 0.10
CA PRO A 48 10.84 -3.25 0.07
C PRO A 48 10.05 -3.12 1.38
N TYR A 49 8.73 -3.00 1.27
CA TYR A 49 7.84 -3.15 2.40
C TYR A 49 7.94 -4.57 2.99
N ARG A 50 7.55 -4.70 4.25
CA ARG A 50 7.58 -5.96 5.03
C ARG A 50 6.26 -6.15 5.78
N GLY A 51 5.95 -7.41 6.07
CA GLY A 51 4.78 -7.80 6.85
C GLY A 51 3.44 -7.48 6.17
N ILE A 52 2.44 -7.15 6.98
CA ILE A 52 1.06 -6.92 6.53
C ILE A 52 0.93 -5.77 5.52
N ASN A 53 1.85 -4.80 5.56
CA ASN A 53 1.83 -3.68 4.61
C ASN A 53 2.06 -4.14 3.17
N CYS A 54 2.80 -5.22 2.93
CA CYS A 54 2.92 -5.77 1.56
C CYS A 54 1.57 -6.22 1.03
N PHE A 55 0.86 -6.97 1.86
CA PHE A 55 -0.45 -7.51 1.55
C PHE A 55 -1.47 -6.39 1.34
N TRP A 56 -1.51 -5.42 2.24
CA TRP A 56 -2.42 -4.27 2.16
C TRP A 56 -2.19 -3.45 0.88
N LEU A 57 -0.93 -3.17 0.55
CA LEU A 57 -0.60 -2.39 -0.65
C LEU A 57 -0.92 -3.15 -1.94
N TRP A 58 -0.74 -4.46 -2.00
CA TRP A 58 -1.21 -5.24 -3.13
C TRP A 58 -2.73 -5.20 -3.29
N LEU A 59 -3.45 -5.23 -2.17
CA LEU A 59 -4.90 -5.08 -2.14
C LEU A 59 -5.35 -3.74 -2.74
N CYS A 60 -4.70 -2.66 -2.29
CA CYS A 60 -4.98 -1.31 -2.79
C CYS A 60 -4.61 -1.17 -4.26
N ALA A 61 -3.48 -1.72 -4.71
CA ALA A 61 -3.10 -1.72 -6.12
C ALA A 61 -4.11 -2.47 -6.98
N GLU A 62 -4.62 -3.61 -6.52
CA GLU A 62 -5.65 -4.36 -7.23
C GLU A 62 -6.97 -3.58 -7.31
N SER A 63 -7.44 -3.05 -6.18
CA SER A 63 -8.71 -2.32 -6.09
C SER A 63 -8.69 -1.02 -6.91
N ALA A 64 -7.57 -0.29 -6.89
CA ALA A 64 -7.42 0.97 -7.61
C ALA A 64 -6.82 0.81 -9.03
N GLY A 65 -6.47 -0.41 -9.45
CA GLY A 65 -5.89 -0.68 -10.77
C GLY A 65 -4.47 -0.16 -10.99
N TYR A 66 -3.69 0.07 -9.92
CA TYR A 66 -2.32 0.59 -10.04
C TYR A 66 -1.33 -0.47 -10.52
N ASN A 67 -0.48 -0.07 -11.47
CA ASN A 67 0.59 -0.92 -12.02
C ASN A 67 2.00 -0.58 -11.48
N SER A 68 2.15 0.50 -10.72
CA SER A 68 3.43 0.88 -10.12
C SER A 68 3.69 0.11 -8.82
N ARG A 69 4.94 -0.32 -8.61
CA ARG A 69 5.38 -0.97 -7.36
C ARG A 69 5.79 0.03 -6.28
N THR A 70 6.00 1.30 -6.65
CA THR A 70 6.56 2.31 -5.75
C THR A 70 5.44 3.08 -5.08
N TRP A 71 5.47 3.10 -3.74
CA TRP A 71 4.51 3.81 -2.90
C TRP A 71 5.20 4.96 -2.18
N MET A 72 4.52 6.09 -2.15
CA MET A 72 4.98 7.30 -1.47
C MET A 72 3.82 8.03 -0.83
N THR A 73 4.08 8.73 0.26
CA THR A 73 3.10 9.62 0.88
C THR A 73 3.04 10.94 0.13
N TYR A 74 1.91 11.65 0.22
CA TYR A 74 1.74 12.97 -0.41
C TYR A 74 2.85 13.95 0.00
N LYS A 75 3.17 14.04 1.29
CA LYS A 75 4.25 14.90 1.79
C LYS A 75 5.62 14.57 1.18
N GLN A 76 5.89 13.30 0.90
CA GLN A 76 7.12 12.86 0.23
C GLN A 76 7.12 13.24 -1.25
N ALA A 77 5.98 13.11 -1.94
CA ALA A 77 5.84 13.53 -3.34
C ALA A 77 6.08 15.04 -3.49
N VAL A 78 5.41 15.86 -2.67
CA VAL A 78 5.58 17.32 -2.67
C VAL A 78 7.02 17.70 -2.36
N ARG A 79 7.64 17.11 -1.34
CA ARG A 79 9.05 17.37 -1.01
C ARG A 79 9.99 17.03 -2.17
N ARG A 80 9.72 15.92 -2.87
CA ARG A 80 10.54 15.48 -4.03
C ARG A 80 10.34 16.40 -5.23
N GLU A 81 9.12 16.87 -5.45
CA GLU A 81 8.79 17.86 -6.49
C GLU A 81 9.44 19.22 -6.19
N SER A 82 9.36 19.73 -4.96
CA SER A 82 10.03 20.96 -4.54
C SER A 82 11.54 20.87 -4.70
N ARG A 83 12.14 19.70 -4.44
CA ARG A 83 13.57 19.47 -4.67
C ARG A 83 13.95 19.48 -6.16
N MET A 84 13.07 18.98 -7.05
CA MET A 84 13.30 19.08 -8.50
C MET A 84 13.13 20.50 -9.01
N LYS A 85 12.18 21.28 -8.46
CA LYS A 85 12.02 22.71 -8.79
C LYS A 85 13.14 23.60 -8.25
N GLY A 86 13.75 23.23 -7.11
CA GLY A 86 14.88 23.95 -6.51
C GLY A 86 16.26 23.69 -7.15
N VAL A 87 16.36 22.77 -8.11
CA VAL A 87 17.62 22.46 -8.83
C VAL A 87 17.67 23.12 -10.23
N VAL A 88 16.56 23.73 -10.68
CA VAL A 88 16.49 24.49 -11.94
C VAL A 88 16.41 25.98 -11.62
N SER A 89 17.43 26.51 -10.94
CA SER A 89 17.71 27.95 -10.87
C SER A 89 19.15 28.16 -10.41
N MET A 90 20.09 27.61 -11.20
CA MET A 90 21.51 27.91 -11.06
C MET A 90 22.21 27.65 -12.39
N THR A 91 21.72 28.28 -13.46
CA THR A 91 22.49 28.60 -14.67
C THR A 91 21.81 29.80 -15.33
#